data_AF-A0A9D6RYQ0-F1
#
_entry.id   AF-A0A9D6RYQ0-F1
#
_cell.length_a   1.000
_cell.length_b   1.000
_cell.length_c   1.000
_cell.angle_alpha   90.00
_cell.angle_beta   90.00
_cell.angle_gamma   90.00
#
_symmetry.space_group_name_H-M   'P 1'
#
loop_
_entity.id
_entity.type
_entity.pdbx_description
1 polymer ?
#
loop_
_entity_poly.entity_id
_entity_poly.type
_entity_poly.pdbx_seq_one_letter_code
_entity_poly.pdbx_strand_id
1 'polypeptide(L)'
;MRAWCELPEAMQAMTFDALLPRLKAGGWGDALKFCQAYAQGEAPEKWVRLWGPPGTGKTHLGVAIVNYRLAHGQFAKYVYVADWLSALRATFERQRPQDNDAPLFATYEQVWQSYANAPLLLLDDLGAQHRTPWSDAELDRLLDHRYRLALETVVTTNAATVGILGGRVSDRLQDKGLIKGLHLPGPSYRPENRRVRP
;
A
#
# COMPACT_ATOMS: atom_id res chain seq x y z
N MET A 1 24.28 -4.71 -3.86
CA MET A 1 23.17 -4.73 -2.88
C MET A 1 21.88 -4.53 -3.66
N ARG A 2 20.94 -5.49 -3.63
CA ARG A 2 19.65 -5.33 -4.33
C ARG A 2 18.84 -4.26 -3.60
N ALA A 3 18.32 -3.25 -4.32
CA ALA A 3 17.48 -2.23 -3.71
C ALA A 3 16.17 -2.90 -3.25
N TRP A 4 15.99 -3.00 -1.93
CA TRP A 4 14.91 -3.77 -1.32
C TRP A 4 13.54 -3.08 -1.43
N CYS A 5 13.55 -1.77 -1.68
CA CYS A 5 12.47 -0.95 -2.21
C CYS A 5 13.06 0.41 -2.63
N GLU A 6 12.82 0.85 -3.86
CA GLU A 6 13.07 2.24 -4.25
C GLU A 6 11.73 2.96 -4.19
N LEU A 7 11.52 3.71 -3.09
CA LEU A 7 10.42 4.66 -3.06
C LEU A 7 10.68 5.73 -4.12
N PRO A 8 9.65 6.17 -4.88
CA PRO A 8 9.76 7.33 -5.74
C PRO A 8 10.34 8.52 -4.96
N GLU A 9 11.18 9.33 -5.59
CA GLU A 9 11.86 10.47 -4.93
C GLU A 9 10.89 11.38 -4.16
N ALA A 10 9.72 11.64 -4.76
CA ALA A 10 8.65 12.44 -4.17
C ALA A 10 8.08 11.86 -2.84
N MET A 11 8.27 10.57 -2.58
CA MET A 11 7.79 9.86 -1.40
C MET A 11 8.85 9.71 -0.30
N GLN A 12 10.13 9.93 -0.60
CA GLN A 12 11.21 9.82 0.38
C GLN A 12 11.08 10.86 1.50
N ALA A 13 10.52 12.04 1.20
CA ALA A 13 10.26 13.09 2.19
C ALA A 13 8.96 12.87 3.01
N MET A 14 8.18 11.82 2.73
CA MET A 14 6.95 11.54 3.46
C MET A 14 7.25 10.80 4.78
N THR A 15 7.69 11.54 5.79
CA THR A 15 7.99 11.03 7.14
C THR A 15 6.88 11.40 8.13
N PHE A 16 6.89 10.77 9.32
CA PHE A 16 5.95 11.15 10.39
C PHE A 16 6.10 12.63 10.79
N ASP A 17 7.34 13.14 10.85
CA ASP A 17 7.61 14.53 11.23
C ASP A 17 7.10 15.54 10.20
N ALA A 18 7.27 15.24 8.92
CA ALA A 18 6.74 16.06 7.83
C ALA A 18 5.20 16.14 7.84
N LEU A 19 4.54 15.20 8.51
CA LEU A 19 3.09 15.10 8.62
C LEU A 19 2.54 15.76 9.91
N LEU A 20 3.37 15.96 10.94
CA LEU A 20 2.96 16.51 12.25
C LEU A 20 2.18 17.84 12.16
N PRO A 21 2.62 18.85 11.38
CA PRO A 21 1.87 20.10 11.27
C PRO A 21 0.50 19.92 10.61
N ARG A 22 0.42 18.98 9.65
CA ARG A 22 -0.79 18.70 8.86
C ARG A 22 -1.81 17.90 9.66
N LEU A 23 -1.36 17.03 10.57
CA LEU A 23 -2.23 16.15 11.35
C LEU A 23 -2.83 16.80 12.60
N LYS A 24 -2.09 17.71 13.24
CA LYS A 24 -2.58 18.44 14.42
C LYS A 24 -3.83 19.27 14.14
N ALA A 25 -4.02 19.74 12.91
CA ALA A 25 -5.19 20.52 12.50
C ALA A 25 -6.46 19.69 12.25
N GLY A 26 -6.35 18.36 12.09
CA GLY A 26 -7.45 17.50 11.63
C GLY A 26 -7.91 16.41 12.62
N GLY A 27 -7.41 16.38 13.86
CA GLY A 27 -7.84 15.41 14.87
C GLY A 27 -7.22 14.01 14.72
N TRP A 28 -6.08 13.89 14.04
CA TRP A 28 -5.48 12.61 13.65
C TRP A 28 -4.53 11.96 14.65
N GLY A 29 -4.47 12.46 15.88
CA GLY A 29 -3.44 12.09 16.86
C GLY A 29 -3.34 10.58 17.10
N ASP A 30 -4.48 9.90 17.16
CA ASP A 30 -4.52 8.46 17.43
C ASP A 30 -4.06 7.62 16.24
N ALA A 31 -4.41 8.02 15.01
CA ALA A 31 -3.94 7.36 13.80
C ALA A 31 -2.41 7.50 13.66
N LEU A 32 -1.87 8.69 13.95
CA LEU A 32 -0.43 8.93 13.93
C LEU A 32 0.31 8.06 14.96
N LYS A 33 -0.13 8.11 16.22
CA LYS A 33 0.47 7.32 17.31
C LYS A 33 0.45 5.83 16.98
N PHE A 34 -0.68 5.33 16.48
CA PHE A 34 -0.79 3.94 16.09
C PHE A 34 0.18 3.59 14.94
N CYS A 35 0.25 4.41 13.89
CA CYS A 35 1.17 4.17 12.77
C CYS A 35 2.65 4.22 13.21
N GLN A 36 3.01 5.08 14.17
CA GLN A 36 4.35 5.11 14.76
C GLN A 36 4.66 3.82 15.52
N ALA A 37 3.77 3.38 16.41
CA ALA A 37 3.92 2.12 17.15
C ALA A 37 3.98 0.91 16.20
N TYR A 38 3.15 0.91 15.15
CA TYR A 38 3.17 -0.13 14.12
C TYR A 38 4.49 -0.16 13.35
N ALA A 39 5.03 1.01 12.95
CA ALA A 39 6.32 1.10 12.29
C ALA A 39 7.49 0.66 13.19
N GLN A 40 7.34 0.81 14.50
CA GLN A 40 8.29 0.32 15.51
C GLN A 40 8.17 -1.18 15.78
N GLY A 41 7.10 -1.84 15.32
CA GLY A 41 6.80 -3.24 15.64
C GLY A 41 6.20 -3.45 17.02
N GLU A 42 5.65 -2.39 17.62
CA GLU A 42 5.05 -2.40 18.95
C GLU A 42 3.52 -2.65 18.91
N ALA A 43 2.92 -2.55 17.73
CA ALA A 43 1.50 -2.86 17.53
C ALA A 43 1.27 -4.39 17.43
N PRO A 44 0.27 -4.95 18.13
CA PRO A 44 -0.06 -6.37 18.02
C PRO A 44 -0.73 -6.72 16.68
N GLU A 45 -1.43 -5.77 16.05
CA GLU A 45 -2.08 -5.97 14.77
C GLU A 45 -1.04 -6.17 13.65
N LYS A 46 -1.34 -7.08 12.73
CA LYS A 46 -0.49 -7.30 11.56
C LYS A 46 -0.84 -6.40 10.41
N TRP A 47 -2.08 -5.94 10.35
CA TRP A 47 -2.54 -5.12 9.23
C TRP A 47 -3.07 -3.77 9.69
N VAL A 48 -2.86 -2.76 8.85
CA VAL A 48 -3.39 -1.40 9.04
C VAL A 48 -4.19 -1.00 7.83
N ARG A 49 -5.44 -0.61 8.03
CA ARG A 49 -6.31 -0.06 6.99
C ARG A 49 -6.52 1.42 7.23
N LEU A 50 -5.89 2.26 6.41
CA LEU A 50 -6.05 3.71 6.38
C LEU A 50 -7.15 4.06 5.37
N TRP A 51 -8.25 4.65 5.82
CA TRP A 51 -9.37 4.97 4.92
C TRP A 51 -9.95 6.35 5.15
N GLY A 52 -10.58 6.94 4.14
CA GLY A 52 -11.17 8.29 4.22
C GLY A 52 -11.06 9.06 2.90
N PRO A 53 -11.57 10.30 2.82
CA PRO A 53 -11.59 11.09 1.59
C PRO A 53 -10.19 11.31 0.95
N PRO A 54 -10.11 11.64 -0.35
CA PRO A 54 -8.86 12.01 -0.99
C PRO A 54 -8.18 13.19 -0.29
N GLY A 55 -6.85 13.16 -0.22
CA GLY A 55 -6.06 14.27 0.33
C GLY A 55 -6.01 14.35 1.86
N THR A 56 -6.53 13.36 2.60
CA THR A 56 -6.50 13.34 4.07
C THR A 56 -5.19 12.80 4.67
N GLY A 57 -4.22 12.40 3.86
CA GLY A 57 -2.89 11.98 4.33
C GLY A 57 -2.67 10.47 4.48
N LYS A 58 -3.61 9.63 4.02
CA LYS A 58 -3.50 8.15 4.07
C LYS A 58 -2.20 7.62 3.45
N THR A 59 -1.92 8.01 2.20
CA THR A 59 -0.68 7.65 1.49
C THR A 59 0.54 8.13 2.26
N HIS A 60 0.53 9.35 2.79
CA HIS A 60 1.65 9.86 3.57
C HIS A 60 1.88 9.03 4.83
N LEU A 61 0.85 8.70 5.61
CA LEU A 61 1.00 7.84 6.79
C LEU A 61 1.53 6.46 6.43
N GLY A 62 0.99 5.84 5.38
CA GLY A 62 1.49 4.55 4.91
C GLY A 62 2.97 4.63 4.51
N VAL A 63 3.33 5.61 3.68
CA VAL A 63 4.70 5.80 3.22
C VAL A 63 5.63 6.15 4.39
N ALA A 64 5.16 6.88 5.41
CA ALA A 64 5.92 7.16 6.61
C ALA A 64 6.29 5.89 7.39
N ILE A 65 5.39 4.89 7.46
CA ILE A 65 5.70 3.57 8.02
C ILE A 65 6.81 2.89 7.20
N VAL A 66 6.69 2.89 5.87
CA VAL A 66 7.71 2.29 4.97
C VAL A 66 9.06 2.99 5.14
N ASN A 67 9.09 4.33 5.07
CA ASN A 67 10.29 5.13 5.27
C ASN A 67 10.94 4.85 6.62
N TYR A 68 10.14 4.76 7.69
CA TYR A 68 10.64 4.42 9.01
C TYR A 68 11.35 3.06 9.01
N ARG A 69 10.72 2.00 8.49
CA ARG A 69 11.32 0.66 8.40
C ARG A 69 12.62 0.68 7.60
N LEU A 70 12.62 1.32 6.43
CA LEU A 70 13.80 1.42 5.56
C LEU A 70 14.95 2.18 6.24
N ALA A 71 14.67 3.28 6.93
CA ALA A 71 15.66 4.06 7.67
C ALA A 71 16.30 3.27 8.83
N HIS A 72 15.60 2.26 9.36
CA HIS A 72 16.09 1.35 10.40
C HIS A 72 16.66 0.04 9.83
N GLY A 73 16.95 -0.02 8.53
CA GLY A 73 17.54 -1.19 7.87
C GLY A 73 16.60 -2.38 7.73
N GLN A 74 15.30 -2.19 7.93
CA GLN A 74 14.28 -3.22 7.80
C GLN A 74 13.68 -3.22 6.39
N PHE A 75 13.27 -4.39 5.91
CA PHE A 75 12.69 -4.53 4.58
C PHE A 75 11.22 -4.16 4.56
N ALA A 76 10.88 -3.24 3.65
CA ALA A 76 9.51 -2.83 3.39
C ALA A 76 9.34 -2.59 1.89
N LYS A 77 8.12 -2.76 1.38
CA LYS A 77 7.77 -2.46 0.00
C LYS A 77 6.58 -1.52 -0.10
N TYR A 78 6.59 -0.70 -1.13
CA TYR A 78 5.49 0.15 -1.54
C TYR A 78 5.04 -0.24 -2.94
N VAL A 79 3.73 -0.20 -3.19
CA VAL A 79 3.21 -0.20 -4.54
C VAL A 79 1.88 0.52 -4.62
N TYR A 80 1.70 1.27 -5.71
CA TYR A 80 0.37 1.72 -6.13
C TYR A 80 -0.35 0.53 -6.78
N VAL A 81 -1.55 0.20 -6.31
CA VAL A 81 -2.23 -1.06 -6.69
C VAL A 81 -2.43 -1.18 -8.20
N ALA A 82 -2.76 -0.10 -8.89
CA ALA A 82 -2.93 -0.14 -10.35
C ALA A 82 -1.61 -0.44 -11.08
N ASP A 83 -0.49 0.11 -10.60
CA ASP A 83 0.83 -0.10 -11.20
C ASP A 83 1.30 -1.53 -11.00
N TRP A 84 1.02 -2.11 -9.82
CA TRP A 84 1.30 -3.53 -9.55
C TRP A 84 0.56 -4.44 -10.54
N LEU A 85 -0.75 -4.22 -10.71
CA LEU A 85 -1.57 -4.99 -11.64
C LEU A 85 -1.10 -4.82 -13.08
N SER A 86 -0.74 -3.60 -13.49
CA SER A 86 -0.16 -3.34 -14.81
C SER A 86 1.17 -4.07 -15.02
N ALA A 87 2.05 -4.06 -14.01
CA ALA A 87 3.33 -4.76 -14.05
C ALA A 87 3.15 -6.28 -14.18
N LEU A 88 2.20 -6.87 -13.45
CA LEU A 88 1.85 -8.28 -13.59
C LEU A 88 1.37 -8.62 -15.00
N ARG A 89 0.47 -7.80 -15.58
CA ARG A 89 -0.02 -8.02 -16.96
C ARG A 89 1.08 -7.96 -18.00
N ALA A 90 1.99 -6.99 -17.87
CA ALA A 90 3.09 -6.81 -18.81
C ALA A 90 4.04 -8.03 -18.86
N THR A 91 4.08 -8.87 -17.81
CA THR A 91 4.87 -10.11 -17.86
C THR A 91 4.34 -11.13 -18.86
N PHE A 92 3.02 -11.16 -19.13
CA PHE A 92 2.42 -12.07 -20.12
C PHE A 92 2.71 -11.65 -21.56
N GLU A 93 2.75 -10.34 -21.82
CA GLU A 93 3.05 -9.79 -23.16
C GLU A 93 4.50 -10.05 -23.57
N ARG A 94 5.40 -10.05 -22.59
CA ARG A 94 6.86 -10.21 -22.77
C ARG A 94 7.34 -11.66 -22.76
N GLN A 95 6.46 -12.61 -22.42
CA GLN A 95 6.73 -14.05 -22.56
C GLN A 95 6.47 -14.57 -23.99
N ARG A 96 6.13 -13.70 -24.95
CA ARG A 96 6.03 -14.08 -26.36
C ARG A 96 7.42 -14.39 -26.93
N PRO A 97 7.62 -15.54 -27.60
CA PRO A 97 8.92 -16.06 -28.00
C PRO A 97 9.43 -15.38 -29.27
N GLN A 98 9.81 -14.11 -29.20
CA GLN A 98 10.34 -13.38 -30.37
C GLN A 98 11.78 -12.89 -30.23
N ASP A 99 12.34 -12.75 -29.03
CA ASP A 99 13.72 -12.29 -28.87
C ASP A 99 14.52 -13.20 -27.92
N ASN A 100 15.36 -14.06 -28.50
CA ASN A 100 16.29 -14.93 -27.76
C ASN A 100 17.42 -14.16 -27.04
N ASP A 101 17.51 -12.84 -27.23
CA ASP A 101 18.51 -11.94 -26.64
C ASP A 101 17.92 -10.90 -25.67
N ALA A 102 16.64 -11.02 -25.32
CA ALA A 102 16.02 -10.12 -24.35
C ALA A 102 16.61 -10.32 -22.94
N PRO A 103 16.87 -9.24 -22.16
CA PRO A 103 17.30 -9.35 -20.77
C PRO A 103 16.42 -10.32 -19.97
N LEU A 104 16.99 -11.05 -19.01
CA LEU A 104 16.22 -11.86 -18.05
C LEU A 104 15.29 -10.95 -17.23
N PHE A 105 14.11 -10.67 -17.77
CA PHE A 105 13.06 -9.94 -17.06
C PHE A 105 12.44 -10.85 -16.01
N ALA A 106 11.97 -10.25 -14.90
CA ALA A 106 11.31 -11.01 -13.85
C ALA A 106 10.03 -11.67 -14.39
N THR A 107 9.86 -12.97 -14.12
CA THR A 107 8.65 -13.71 -14.48
C THR A 107 7.44 -13.21 -13.67
N TYR A 108 6.24 -13.52 -14.15
CA TYR A 108 4.99 -13.30 -13.43
C TYR A 108 5.10 -13.70 -11.95
N GLU A 109 5.53 -14.94 -11.71
CA GLU A 109 5.62 -15.52 -10.37
C GLU A 109 6.71 -14.82 -9.53
N GLN A 110 7.83 -14.44 -10.13
CA GLN A 110 8.87 -13.67 -9.42
C GLN A 110 8.36 -12.29 -8.98
N VAL A 111 7.65 -11.57 -9.85
CA VAL A 111 7.03 -10.28 -9.50
C VAL A 111 6.03 -10.49 -8.37
N TRP A 112 5.12 -11.45 -8.51
CA TRP A 112 4.09 -11.74 -7.52
C TRP A 112 4.69 -12.12 -6.16
N GLN A 113 5.62 -13.08 -6.10
CA GLN A 113 6.29 -13.52 -4.88
C GLN A 113 7.03 -12.39 -4.17
N SER A 114 7.61 -11.47 -4.94
CA SER A 114 8.34 -10.33 -4.40
C SER A 114 7.45 -9.37 -3.59
N TYR A 115 6.14 -9.30 -3.88
CA TYR A 115 5.18 -8.54 -3.08
C TYR A 115 4.50 -9.44 -2.04
N ALA A 116 4.15 -10.67 -2.40
CA ALA A 116 3.50 -11.62 -1.51
C ALA A 116 4.32 -11.91 -0.25
N ASN A 117 5.66 -12.00 -0.37
CA ASN A 117 6.56 -12.34 0.73
C ASN A 117 7.34 -11.13 1.30
N ALA A 118 6.99 -9.91 0.91
CA ALA A 118 7.61 -8.72 1.49
C ALA A 118 7.32 -8.66 3.01
N PRO A 119 8.33 -8.44 3.88
CA PRO A 119 8.11 -8.41 5.33
C PRO A 119 7.07 -7.37 5.75
N LEU A 120 7.19 -6.15 5.23
CA LEU A 120 6.14 -5.14 5.24
C LEU A 120 5.74 -4.79 3.79
N LEU A 121 4.44 -4.73 3.51
CA LEU A 121 3.91 -4.26 2.22
C LEU A 121 2.89 -3.14 2.42
N LEU A 122 3.09 -2.02 1.73
CA LEU A 122 2.10 -0.96 1.55
C LEU A 122 1.42 -1.10 0.19
N LEU A 123 0.12 -1.38 0.21
CA LEU A 123 -0.79 -1.34 -0.92
C LEU A 123 -1.52 0.00 -0.93
N ASP A 124 -1.09 0.90 -1.81
CA ASP A 124 -1.62 2.25 -1.89
C ASP A 124 -2.75 2.37 -2.92
N ASP A 125 -3.76 3.15 -2.54
CA ASP A 125 -5.00 3.45 -3.27
C ASP A 125 -5.80 2.21 -3.72
N LEU A 126 -5.89 1.24 -2.80
CA LEU A 126 -6.70 0.06 -3.01
C LEU A 126 -8.17 0.44 -3.20
N GLY A 127 -8.73 0.05 -4.34
CA GLY A 127 -10.10 0.34 -4.76
C GLY A 127 -10.22 1.40 -5.84
N ALA A 128 -9.14 2.13 -6.17
CA ALA A 128 -9.12 3.11 -7.27
C ALA A 128 -8.84 2.48 -8.66
N GLN A 129 -8.43 1.21 -8.71
CA GLN A 129 -8.14 0.49 -9.96
C GLN A 129 -9.41 0.16 -10.76
N HIS A 130 -9.25 -0.01 -12.07
CA HIS A 130 -10.29 -0.62 -12.91
C HIS A 130 -10.52 -2.07 -12.48
N ARG A 131 -11.76 -2.38 -12.10
CA ARG A 131 -12.16 -3.73 -11.69
C ARG A 131 -12.40 -4.61 -12.89
N THR A 132 -11.69 -5.72 -12.91
CA THR A 132 -11.86 -6.83 -13.83
C THR A 132 -11.83 -8.12 -13.01
N PRO A 133 -12.45 -9.22 -13.49
CA PRO A 133 -12.36 -10.51 -12.79
C PRO A 133 -10.92 -10.94 -12.49
N TRP A 134 -9.99 -10.64 -13.40
CA TRP A 134 -8.57 -10.90 -13.21
C TRP A 134 -7.94 -10.04 -12.10
N SER A 135 -8.21 -8.72 -12.07
CA SER A 135 -7.62 -7.85 -11.04
C SER A 135 -8.13 -8.19 -9.64
N ASP A 136 -9.41 -8.55 -9.54
CA ASP A 136 -10.02 -8.95 -8.29
C ASP A 136 -9.43 -10.29 -7.81
N ALA A 137 -9.24 -11.26 -8.72
CA ALA A 137 -8.59 -12.53 -8.41
C ALA A 137 -7.13 -12.36 -7.94
N GLU A 138 -6.35 -11.46 -8.54
CA GLU A 138 -4.96 -11.23 -8.12
C GLU A 138 -4.86 -10.51 -6.78
N LEU A 139 -5.72 -9.53 -6.53
CA LEU A 139 -5.82 -8.88 -5.22
C LEU A 139 -6.26 -9.87 -4.15
N ASP A 140 -7.26 -10.70 -4.44
CA ASP A 140 -7.74 -11.75 -3.54
C ASP A 140 -6.61 -12.73 -3.21
N ARG A 141 -5.87 -13.20 -4.23
CA ARG A 141 -4.73 -14.11 -4.06
C ARG A 141 -3.65 -13.49 -3.17
N LEU A 142 -3.26 -12.23 -3.43
CA LEU A 142 -2.22 -11.55 -2.66
C LEU A 142 -2.66 -11.34 -1.20
N LEU A 143 -3.86 -10.80 -0.99
CA LEU A 143 -4.37 -10.48 0.34
C LEU A 143 -4.62 -11.75 1.16
N ASP A 144 -5.15 -12.81 0.55
CA ASP A 144 -5.32 -14.12 1.19
C ASP A 144 -3.99 -14.73 1.65
N HIS A 145 -2.97 -14.72 0.79
CA HIS A 145 -1.63 -15.24 1.13
C HIS A 145 -1.05 -14.51 2.33
N ARG A 146 -1.05 -13.17 2.29
CA ARG A 146 -0.50 -12.33 3.35
C ARG A 146 -1.29 -12.43 4.65
N TYR A 147 -2.61 -12.59 4.57
CA TYR A 147 -3.48 -12.76 5.73
C TYR A 147 -3.21 -14.10 6.42
N ARG A 148 -3.17 -15.22 5.67
CA ARG A 148 -2.90 -16.55 6.22
C ARG A 148 -1.53 -16.67 6.89
N LEU A 149 -0.54 -15.95 6.38
CA LEU A 149 0.82 -15.92 6.93
C LEU A 149 1.04 -14.78 7.93
N ALA A 150 0.02 -14.00 8.26
CA ALA A 150 0.09 -12.89 9.20
C ALA A 150 1.22 -11.87 8.89
N LEU A 151 1.50 -11.64 7.60
CA LEU A 151 2.56 -10.73 7.13
C LEU A 151 2.11 -9.26 7.24
N GLU A 152 3.02 -8.38 7.65
CA GLU A 152 2.70 -6.97 7.92
C GLU A 152 2.22 -6.27 6.66
N THR A 153 1.00 -5.72 6.68
CA THR A 153 0.38 -5.13 5.49
C THR A 153 -0.34 -3.83 5.83
N VAL A 154 0.02 -2.76 5.14
CA VAL A 154 -0.67 -1.47 5.22
C VAL A 154 -1.46 -1.29 3.93
N VAL A 155 -2.72 -0.88 4.06
CA VAL A 155 -3.62 -0.61 2.94
C VAL A 155 -4.12 0.82 3.07
N THR A 156 -4.06 1.59 1.98
CA THR A 156 -4.79 2.86 1.88
C THR A 156 -5.98 2.71 0.95
N THR A 157 -7.12 3.31 1.28
CA THR A 157 -8.31 3.27 0.43
C THR A 157 -9.17 4.51 0.60
N ASN A 158 -9.84 4.96 -0.47
CA ASN A 158 -10.82 6.04 -0.39
C ASN A 158 -12.21 5.54 0.07
N ALA A 159 -12.42 4.21 0.09
CA ALA A 159 -13.69 3.60 0.42
C ALA A 159 -13.93 3.54 1.93
N ALA A 160 -15.10 4.01 2.38
CA ALA A 160 -15.55 3.77 3.74
C ALA A 160 -15.81 2.29 4.03
N THR A 161 -16.22 1.55 2.99
CA THR A 161 -16.64 0.16 3.10
C THR A 161 -15.73 -0.73 2.28
N VAL A 162 -15.23 -1.77 2.93
CA VAL A 162 -14.46 -2.87 2.33
C VAL A 162 -15.26 -3.67 1.30
N GLY A 163 -16.58 -3.42 1.19
CA GLY A 163 -17.45 -3.98 0.15
C GLY A 163 -16.96 -3.68 -1.27
N ILE A 164 -16.13 -2.65 -1.44
CA ILE A 164 -15.40 -2.38 -2.69
C ILE A 164 -14.20 -3.34 -2.84
N LEU A 165 -14.14 -4.52 -2.23
CA LEU A 165 -13.15 -5.55 -2.61
C LEU A 165 -13.81 -6.82 -3.10
N GLY A 166 -15.13 -6.97 -2.90
CA GLY A 166 -15.84 -8.20 -3.20
C GLY A 166 -15.41 -9.36 -2.28
N GLY A 167 -16.29 -10.35 -2.14
CA GLY A 167 -15.94 -11.67 -1.59
C GLY A 167 -15.33 -11.70 -0.18
N ARG A 168 -14.52 -12.75 0.05
CA ARG A 168 -13.91 -13.14 1.34
C ARG A 168 -12.86 -12.14 1.85
N VAL A 169 -12.27 -11.33 0.96
CA VAL A 169 -11.31 -10.30 1.33
C VAL A 169 -11.98 -9.20 2.16
N SER A 170 -13.24 -8.87 1.86
CA SER A 170 -13.97 -7.87 2.63
C SER A 170 -14.15 -8.29 4.09
N ASP A 171 -14.50 -9.55 4.33
CA ASP A 171 -14.68 -10.09 5.69
C ASP A 171 -13.37 -10.10 6.47
N ARG A 172 -12.27 -10.51 5.83
CA ARG A 172 -10.95 -10.51 6.46
C ARG A 172 -10.46 -9.13 6.81
N LEU A 173 -10.65 -8.16 5.92
CA LEU A 173 -10.28 -6.76 6.16
C LEU A 173 -11.10 -6.07 7.26
N GLN A 174 -12.13 -6.75 7.79
CA GLN A 174 -12.92 -6.35 8.96
C GLN A 174 -12.57 -7.15 10.22
N ASP A 175 -11.66 -8.12 10.13
CA ASP A 175 -11.16 -8.90 11.26
C ASP A 175 -10.40 -8.00 12.24
N LYS A 176 -11.09 -7.60 13.32
CA LYS A 176 -10.54 -6.72 14.35
C LYS A 176 -9.45 -7.37 15.19
N GLY A 177 -9.25 -8.69 15.10
CA GLY A 177 -8.18 -9.39 15.79
C GLY A 177 -6.83 -9.23 15.11
N LEU A 178 -6.81 -9.12 13.77
CA LEU A 178 -5.59 -8.99 12.98
C LEU A 178 -5.37 -7.58 12.42
N ILE A 179 -6.44 -6.79 12.28
CA ILE A 179 -6.46 -5.59 11.46
C ILE A 179 -6.93 -4.38 12.24
N LYS A 180 -6.09 -3.34 12.26
CA LYS A 180 -6.47 -2.02 12.75
C LYS A 180 -7.08 -1.18 11.63
N GLY A 181 -8.36 -0.83 11.75
CA GLY A 181 -9.00 0.18 10.92
C GLY A 181 -8.81 1.59 11.47
N LEU A 182 -8.21 2.49 10.69
CA LEU A 182 -8.01 3.89 11.02
C LEU A 182 -8.71 4.78 9.99
N HIS A 183 -9.70 5.54 10.45
CA HIS A 183 -10.43 6.49 9.62
C HIS A 183 -9.75 7.85 9.65
N LEU A 184 -9.55 8.44 8.47
CA LEU A 184 -9.01 9.78 8.26
C LEU A 184 -10.06 10.74 7.64
N PRO A 185 -11.11 11.18 8.37
CA PRO A 185 -12.11 12.15 7.89
C PRO A 185 -11.65 13.61 7.85
N GLY A 186 -11.66 14.27 6.70
CA GLY A 186 -11.40 15.71 6.70
C GLY A 186 -11.32 16.32 5.31
N PRO A 187 -11.13 17.64 5.23
CA PRO A 187 -10.87 18.31 3.96
C PRO A 187 -9.55 17.82 3.35
N SER A 188 -9.43 17.90 2.02
CA SER A 188 -8.18 17.59 1.34
C SER A 188 -7.09 18.59 1.73
N TYR A 189 -5.95 18.10 2.21
CA TYR A 189 -4.76 18.91 2.54
C TYR A 189 -3.77 19.02 1.38
N ARG A 190 -4.13 18.54 0.18
CA ARG A 190 -3.31 18.79 -1.03
C ARG A 190 -3.26 20.31 -1.25
N PRO A 191 -2.07 20.91 -1.45
CA PRO A 191 -2.00 22.34 -1.78
C PRO A 191 -2.86 22.60 -3.01
N GLU A 192 -3.69 23.66 -2.99
CA GLU A 192 -4.67 23.98 -4.04
C GLU A 192 -4.05 24.21 -5.45
N ASN A 193 -2.72 24.27 -5.56
CA ASN A 193 -2.01 24.47 -6.82
C ASN A 193 -1.54 23.16 -7.48
N ARG A 194 -2.48 22.43 -8.09
CA ARG A 194 -2.21 21.59 -9.26
C ARG A 194 -3.40 21.56 -10.21
N ARG A 195 -4.01 22.73 -10.48
CA ARG A 195 -4.67 22.94 -11.77
C ARG A 195 -3.58 23.19 -12.79
N VAL A 196 -3.07 22.12 -13.40
CA VAL A 196 -2.49 22.25 -14.74
C VAL A 196 -3.65 22.73 -15.60
N ARG A 197 -3.64 24.03 -15.94
CA ARG A 197 -4.57 24.57 -16.94
C ARG A 197 -4.27 23.85 -18.27
N PRO A 198 -5.30 23.59 -19.09
CA PRO A 198 -5.14 22.89 -20.37
C PRO A 198 -4.12 23.56 -21.28
#